data_AF-A0A5B3GTD1-F1
#
_entry.id   AF-A0A5B3GTD1-F1
#
_cell.length_a   1.000
_cell.length_b   1.000
_cell.length_c   1.000
_cell.angle_alpha   90.00
_cell.angle_beta   90.00
_cell.angle_gamma   90.00
#
_symmetry.space_group_name_H-M   'P 1'
#
loop_
_entity.id
_entity.type
_entity.pdbx_description
1 polymer ?
#
loop_
_entity_poly.entity_id
_entity_poly.type
_entity_poly.pdbx_seq_one_letter_code
_entity_poly.pdbx_strand_id
1 'polypeptide(L)'
;MKTIFNLQTGMVTLLCTAVFAGLTACEADTVEREGGKLPDKEPLETVSGMLRSGNSSEKTIDVLLTEGGGGFVMRNFYFQQTKPASDGFSLDAWVDATLLDDYNAADGVERTLLPEANYEFPDGKVLDLSSEAQRSALKRVKFTAAGLAAGEYVLPLTVAGQDAPDANKTLYYNVSVRQPYTDEYALHDGHDLFFVFYINTNDFQPLLAQDYIMRKKLARGTTVAWYDAVGNIINLRTVMLDYDAATGRALLNLGNDMRYVLDHAVKYIRPLQEHGSKVCISIEGSGKGLGFCNLTDEQIVDFVAQVKTVVEEFGVDGINLWDRSAGYGKEGMPAMNTASYPKLIKALREALGGEKLLTVTVYEEPTSTFWDTQATGGIAVGDYIDYAWSGYNSESEVPQLLDPWHPELAYVSDYTQKPIANLPKERYGCINFPIYSTTSVDISTDIEQVLNGDLLDWVPNYKPNNIIVFDDLHTNLQDNYEAYWDTMFANCCTAMDSENRNILGSRNGYSYLFDNYRLGTLPNEAGEWIGGYGKWKKDWQ
;
A
#
# COMPACT_ATOMS: atom_id res chain seq x y z
N MET A 1 33.32 25.04 40.54
CA MET A 1 33.26 25.46 41.96
C MET A 1 32.36 24.44 42.67
N LYS A 2 32.94 23.33 43.19
CA LYS A 2 32.98 22.90 44.61
C LYS A 2 31.59 22.99 45.30
N THR A 3 31.00 21.94 45.90
CA THR A 3 31.50 20.90 46.84
C THR A 3 30.33 19.90 47.05
N ILE A 4 30.40 18.55 46.98
CA ILE A 4 31.12 17.47 47.70
C ILE A 4 30.74 17.33 49.20
N PHE A 5 29.97 16.26 49.50
CA PHE A 5 30.11 15.23 50.58
C PHE A 5 30.13 15.68 52.08
N ASN A 6 29.72 14.93 53.12
CA ASN A 6 29.58 13.48 53.36
C ASN A 6 29.04 13.17 54.80
N LEU A 7 28.63 11.90 55.03
CA LEU A 7 28.87 11.03 56.23
C LEU A 7 28.21 11.40 57.60
N GLN A 8 27.72 10.52 58.50
CA GLN A 8 27.79 9.05 58.67
C GLN A 8 27.03 8.61 59.96
N THR A 9 26.76 7.29 60.08
CA THR A 9 26.66 6.44 61.32
C THR A 9 25.40 6.55 62.19
N GLY A 10 24.81 5.48 62.76
CA GLY A 10 25.16 4.07 62.92
C GLY A 10 24.08 3.31 63.73
N MET A 11 24.17 1.97 63.74
CA MET A 11 23.30 0.91 64.30
C MET A 11 22.76 1.07 65.74
N VAL A 12 21.66 0.35 66.09
CA VAL A 12 21.64 -0.85 67.00
C VAL A 12 20.18 -1.31 67.35
N THR A 13 19.94 -2.58 67.02
CA THR A 13 19.10 -3.71 67.53
C THR A 13 18.31 -3.66 68.86
N LEU A 14 17.08 -4.24 68.89
CA LEU A 14 16.54 -5.27 69.85
C LEU A 14 15.06 -5.66 69.50
N LEU A 15 14.73 -6.83 68.94
CA LEU A 15 14.29 -8.14 69.54
C LEU A 15 13.09 -8.10 70.54
N CYS A 16 11.91 -8.61 70.13
CA CYS A 16 11.29 -9.93 70.45
C CYS A 16 10.40 -9.94 71.72
N THR A 17 9.11 -10.28 71.69
CA THR A 17 8.47 -11.63 71.63
C THR A 17 6.94 -11.38 71.79
N ALA A 18 5.99 -12.12 71.21
CA ALA A 18 5.64 -13.51 71.50
C ALA A 18 4.69 -14.09 70.42
N VAL A 19 4.67 -15.41 70.30
CA VAL A 19 4.10 -16.21 69.20
C VAL A 19 3.01 -17.18 69.69
N PHE A 20 2.21 -17.68 68.74
CA PHE A 20 1.47 -18.96 68.66
C PHE A 20 0.09 -19.00 69.35
N ALA A 21 -0.98 -19.58 68.80
CA ALA A 21 -1.21 -20.43 67.61
C ALA A 21 -2.69 -20.24 67.18
N GLY A 22 -3.18 -20.65 66.01
CA GLY A 22 -2.60 -21.33 64.87
C GLY A 22 -3.67 -21.54 63.80
N LEU A 23 -3.28 -22.13 62.67
CA LEU A 23 -3.99 -23.15 61.91
C LEU A 23 -3.15 -23.44 60.66
N THR A 24 -2.91 -24.73 60.45
CA THR A 24 -2.02 -25.32 59.47
C THR A 24 -2.56 -25.20 58.05
N ALA A 25 -1.73 -24.69 57.13
CA ALA A 25 -1.84 -24.97 55.70
C ALA A 25 -0.49 -25.53 55.24
N CYS A 26 -0.58 -26.60 54.45
CA CYS A 26 0.54 -27.40 53.94
C CYS A 26 1.58 -26.56 53.18
N GLU A 27 2.80 -27.08 53.22
CA GLU A 27 4.05 -26.59 52.66
C GLU A 27 3.88 -25.87 51.31
N ALA A 28 4.26 -24.59 51.30
CA ALA A 28 4.60 -23.91 50.07
C ALA A 28 6.00 -24.39 49.67
N ASP A 29 6.07 -25.31 48.71
CA ASP A 29 7.30 -25.52 47.95
C ASP A 29 7.71 -24.17 47.35
N THR A 30 8.89 -23.70 47.74
CA THR A 30 9.58 -22.65 47.02
C THR A 30 9.84 -23.15 45.61
N VAL A 31 9.06 -22.66 44.64
CA VAL A 31 9.40 -22.79 43.23
C VAL A 31 10.68 -21.97 43.02
N GLU A 32 11.83 -22.63 43.07
CA GLU A 32 13.04 -22.13 42.45
C GLU A 32 12.72 -21.95 40.97
N ARG A 33 12.57 -20.69 40.56
CA ARG A 33 12.50 -20.32 39.16
C ARG A 33 13.90 -20.63 38.62
N GLU A 34 14.06 -21.71 37.86
CA GLU A 34 15.26 -21.93 37.05
C GLU A 34 15.45 -20.70 36.17
N GLY A 35 16.31 -19.77 36.62
CA GLY A 35 16.82 -18.73 35.77
C GLY A 35 17.55 -19.43 34.64
N GLY A 36 17.08 -19.24 33.41
CA GLY A 36 17.73 -19.79 32.23
C GLY A 36 19.23 -19.53 32.32
N LYS A 37 20.03 -20.58 32.15
CA LYS A 37 21.49 -20.45 32.10
C LYS A 37 21.82 -19.33 31.13
N LEU A 38 22.53 -18.31 31.63
CA LEU A 38 23.27 -17.39 30.75
C LEU A 38 24.05 -18.27 29.76
N PRO A 39 24.03 -17.97 28.45
CA PRO A 39 24.83 -18.70 27.48
C PRO A 39 26.27 -18.80 28.01
N ASP A 40 26.89 -19.97 27.89
CA ASP A 40 28.30 -20.15 28.23
C ASP A 40 29.13 -19.05 27.55
N LYS A 41 30.26 -18.63 28.13
CA LYS A 41 31.09 -17.57 27.54
C LYS A 41 31.85 -18.01 26.28
N GLU A 42 31.99 -19.31 26.04
CA GLU A 42 32.77 -19.87 24.92
C GLU A 42 32.13 -19.69 23.51
N PRO A 43 30.80 -19.80 23.31
CA PRO A 43 30.16 -19.47 22.02
C PRO A 43 30.19 -17.97 21.67
N LEU A 44 30.47 -17.09 22.63
CA LEU A 44 30.61 -15.63 22.41
C LEU A 44 32.03 -15.24 21.95
N GLU A 45 33.02 -16.12 22.12
CA GLU A 45 34.41 -15.91 21.71
C GLU A 45 34.64 -16.25 20.22
N THR A 46 33.88 -17.19 19.67
CA THR A 46 34.04 -17.68 18.28
C THR A 46 33.32 -16.77 17.26
N VAL A 47 34.05 -16.41 16.19
CA VAL A 47 33.46 -15.73 15.03
C VAL A 47 32.65 -16.75 14.26
N SER A 48 31.32 -16.65 14.30
CA SER A 48 30.43 -17.47 13.47
C SER A 48 29.75 -16.58 12.43
N GLY A 49 29.62 -17.11 11.22
CA GLY A 49 29.02 -16.42 10.10
C GLY A 49 27.70 -17.07 9.71
N MET A 50 26.71 -16.24 9.40
CA MET A 50 25.36 -16.66 9.07
C MET A 50 24.90 -15.98 7.78
N LEU A 51 24.24 -16.76 6.91
CA LEU A 51 23.45 -16.21 5.83
C LEU A 51 22.09 -15.81 6.40
N ARG A 52 21.62 -14.59 6.10
CA ARG A 52 20.41 -14.02 6.66
C ARG A 52 19.52 -13.47 5.56
N SER A 53 18.22 -13.59 5.75
CA SER A 53 17.24 -12.84 4.96
C SER A 53 17.15 -11.41 5.50
N GLY A 54 16.92 -10.45 4.61
CA GLY A 54 16.52 -9.10 5.00
C GLY A 54 15.05 -9.02 5.42
N ASN A 55 14.24 -10.04 5.09
CA ASN A 55 12.78 -10.03 5.25
C ASN A 55 12.30 -10.93 6.40
N SER A 56 13.13 -11.85 6.88
CA SER A 56 12.79 -12.78 7.97
C SER A 56 14.00 -13.03 8.86
N SER A 57 13.74 -13.26 10.15
CA SER A 57 14.76 -13.75 11.10
C SER A 57 14.97 -15.26 10.99
N GLU A 58 14.05 -15.96 10.34
CA GLU A 58 14.07 -17.40 10.10
C GLU A 58 15.01 -17.76 8.92
N LYS A 59 15.34 -19.05 8.83
CA LYS A 59 16.14 -19.60 7.72
C LYS A 59 15.28 -20.08 6.56
N THR A 60 13.98 -20.21 6.80
CA THR A 60 12.94 -20.53 5.84
C THR A 60 12.24 -19.23 5.46
N ILE A 61 12.11 -18.98 4.16
CA ILE A 61 11.51 -17.77 3.61
C ILE A 61 10.45 -18.17 2.61
N ASP A 62 9.22 -17.77 2.86
CA ASP A 62 8.13 -18.04 1.94
C ASP A 62 8.08 -16.99 0.80
N VAL A 63 7.85 -17.51 -0.40
CA VAL A 63 7.73 -16.76 -1.63
C VAL A 63 6.47 -17.27 -2.34
N LEU A 64 5.46 -16.42 -2.45
CA LEU A 64 4.26 -16.73 -3.20
C LEU A 64 4.39 -16.15 -4.62
N LEU A 65 4.09 -16.94 -5.65
CA LEU A 65 4.06 -16.51 -7.06
C LEU A 65 2.75 -16.93 -7.73
N THR A 66 2.46 -16.37 -8.90
CA THR A 66 1.34 -16.77 -9.75
C THR A 66 1.83 -17.48 -11.01
N GLU A 67 1.34 -18.69 -11.28
CA GLU A 67 1.57 -19.47 -12.52
C GLU A 67 1.27 -18.63 -13.77
N GLY A 68 2.17 -18.67 -14.76
CA GLY A 68 1.99 -17.97 -16.04
C GLY A 68 1.97 -16.44 -15.96
N GLY A 69 2.02 -15.86 -14.76
CA GLY A 69 2.03 -14.42 -14.55
C GLY A 69 3.36 -13.77 -14.94
N GLY A 70 3.30 -12.56 -15.50
CA GLY A 70 4.49 -11.72 -15.75
C GLY A 70 5.07 -11.07 -14.48
N GLY A 71 4.51 -11.37 -13.31
CA GLY A 71 4.93 -10.83 -12.02
C GLY A 71 6.19 -11.51 -11.47
N PHE A 72 6.79 -10.87 -10.48
CA PHE A 72 7.93 -11.39 -9.74
C PHE A 72 7.83 -11.02 -8.26
N VAL A 73 8.66 -11.69 -7.47
CA VAL A 73 8.89 -11.38 -6.05
C VAL A 73 10.38 -11.20 -5.82
N MET A 74 10.73 -10.14 -5.09
CA MET A 74 12.10 -9.88 -4.64
C MET A 74 12.28 -10.33 -3.19
N ARG A 75 13.42 -10.95 -2.88
CA ARG A 75 13.86 -11.17 -1.49
C ARG A 75 15.30 -10.72 -1.30
N ASN A 76 15.55 -10.11 -0.15
CA ASN A 76 16.85 -9.63 0.23
C ASN A 76 17.59 -10.70 1.05
N PHE A 77 18.90 -10.83 0.82
CA PHE A 77 19.78 -11.65 1.64
C PHE A 77 21.14 -10.97 1.85
N TYR A 78 21.83 -11.37 2.91
CA TYR A 78 23.16 -10.88 3.26
C TYR A 78 23.89 -11.84 4.18
N PHE A 79 25.21 -11.68 4.28
CA PHE A 79 26.02 -12.40 5.24
C PHE A 79 26.30 -11.54 6.48
N GLN A 80 26.26 -12.17 7.65
CA GLN A 80 26.54 -11.51 8.92
C GLN A 80 27.42 -12.37 9.82
N GLN A 81 28.37 -11.74 10.49
CA GLN A 81 29.20 -12.37 11.51
C GLN A 81 28.79 -11.94 12.93
N THR A 82 29.09 -12.78 13.92
CA THR A 82 28.88 -12.44 15.35
C THR A 82 29.84 -11.36 15.84
N LYS A 83 30.97 -11.18 15.16
CA LYS A 83 31.97 -10.14 15.42
C LYS A 83 32.38 -9.47 14.09
N PRO A 84 32.87 -8.23 14.11
CA PRO A 84 33.49 -7.60 12.94
C PRO A 84 34.56 -8.49 12.31
N ALA A 85 34.63 -8.50 10.98
CA ALA A 85 35.65 -9.24 10.25
C ALA A 85 37.04 -8.69 10.57
N SER A 86 38.01 -9.57 10.86
CA SER A 86 39.40 -9.15 11.06
C SER A 86 40.01 -8.63 9.76
N ASP A 87 39.82 -9.37 8.67
CA ASP A 87 40.25 -9.04 7.32
C ASP A 87 39.05 -9.07 6.37
N GLY A 88 39.13 -8.34 5.26
CA GLY A 88 38.10 -8.38 4.24
C GLY A 88 38.10 -9.72 3.47
N PHE A 89 36.92 -10.26 3.19
CA PHE A 89 36.75 -11.47 2.38
C PHE A 89 35.44 -11.43 1.58
N SER A 90 35.33 -12.36 0.62
CA SER A 90 34.17 -12.50 -0.25
C SER A 90 33.63 -13.93 -0.16
N LEU A 91 32.31 -14.07 -0.20
CA LEU A 91 31.62 -15.35 -0.29
C LEU A 91 30.72 -15.38 -1.51
N ASP A 92 30.82 -16.44 -2.31
CA ASP A 92 29.90 -16.66 -3.41
C ASP A 92 28.64 -17.39 -2.92
N ALA A 93 27.48 -16.79 -3.14
CA ALA A 93 26.21 -17.46 -2.94
C ALA A 93 25.90 -18.40 -4.13
N TRP A 94 25.51 -19.63 -3.84
CA TRP A 94 25.16 -20.62 -4.84
C TRP A 94 24.01 -21.52 -4.36
N VAL A 95 23.40 -22.24 -5.30
CA VAL A 95 22.23 -23.09 -5.03
C VAL A 95 22.70 -24.52 -4.86
N ASP A 96 22.43 -25.11 -3.70
CA ASP A 96 22.82 -26.48 -3.39
C ASP A 96 21.63 -27.43 -3.50
N ALA A 97 21.42 -27.95 -4.71
CA ALA A 97 20.34 -28.88 -5.01
C ALA A 97 20.39 -30.16 -4.16
N THR A 98 21.55 -30.54 -3.60
CA THR A 98 21.70 -31.76 -2.82
C THR A 98 20.99 -31.69 -1.46
N LEU A 99 20.70 -30.48 -0.98
CA LEU A 99 20.00 -30.24 0.29
C LEU A 99 18.49 -30.50 0.23
N LEU A 100 17.91 -30.66 -0.96
CA LEU A 100 16.47 -30.76 -1.14
C LEU A 100 15.89 -32.01 -0.46
N ASP A 101 16.51 -33.17 -0.65
CA ASP A 101 15.98 -34.45 -0.16
C ASP A 101 15.95 -34.47 1.38
N ASP A 102 17.03 -34.03 2.02
CA ASP A 102 17.13 -33.92 3.48
C ASP A 102 16.12 -32.89 4.04
N TYR A 103 15.94 -31.76 3.35
CA TYR A 103 14.98 -30.74 3.75
C TYR A 103 13.53 -31.24 3.65
N ASN A 104 13.16 -31.89 2.53
CA ASN A 104 11.84 -32.50 2.35
C ASN A 104 11.59 -33.61 3.37
N ALA A 105 12.59 -34.45 3.67
CA ALA A 105 12.47 -35.52 4.66
C ALA A 105 12.27 -34.99 6.08
N ALA A 106 12.92 -33.87 6.44
CA ALA A 106 12.77 -33.24 7.74
C ALA A 106 11.38 -32.62 7.94
N ASP A 107 10.80 -32.04 6.89
CA ASP A 107 9.50 -31.36 6.94
C ASP A 107 8.31 -32.31 6.61
N GLY A 108 8.57 -33.47 6.01
CA GLY A 108 7.55 -34.44 5.63
C GLY A 108 6.68 -34.00 4.46
N VAL A 109 7.15 -33.03 3.66
CA VAL A 109 6.44 -32.47 2.50
C VAL A 109 7.32 -32.64 1.25
N GLU A 110 6.75 -33.24 0.21
CA GLU A 110 7.42 -33.43 -1.07
C GLU A 110 7.38 -32.12 -1.88
N ARG A 111 8.54 -31.53 -2.16
CA ARG A 111 8.69 -30.30 -2.95
C ARG A 111 9.70 -30.48 -4.07
N THR A 112 9.55 -29.70 -5.13
CA THR A 112 10.45 -29.74 -6.29
C THR A 112 11.55 -28.68 -6.17
N LEU A 113 12.75 -28.94 -6.71
CA LEU A 113 13.76 -27.88 -6.81
C LEU A 113 13.26 -26.76 -7.74
N LEU A 114 13.43 -25.50 -7.34
CA LEU A 114 13.13 -24.38 -8.22
C LEU A 114 14.09 -24.37 -9.43
N PRO A 115 13.60 -24.35 -10.69
CA PRO A 115 14.46 -24.35 -11.86
C PRO A 115 15.32 -23.09 -11.99
N GLU A 116 16.51 -23.20 -12.58
CA GLU A 116 17.46 -22.08 -12.74
C GLU A 116 16.89 -20.90 -13.55
N ALA A 117 15.94 -21.15 -14.45
CA ALA A 117 15.29 -20.11 -15.25
C ALA A 117 14.34 -19.22 -14.42
N ASN A 118 13.99 -19.64 -13.20
CA ASN A 118 12.96 -19.03 -12.36
C ASN A 118 13.52 -18.17 -11.23
N TYR A 119 14.84 -18.01 -11.16
CA TYR A 119 15.47 -17.06 -10.26
C TYR A 119 16.65 -16.33 -10.89
N GLU A 120 16.83 -15.06 -10.53
CA GLU A 120 18.00 -14.27 -10.92
C GLU A 120 18.54 -13.45 -9.75
N PHE A 121 19.84 -13.14 -9.81
CA PHE A 121 20.53 -12.30 -8.82
C PHE A 121 20.92 -10.97 -9.47
N PRO A 122 20.02 -9.98 -9.51
CA PRO A 122 20.27 -8.72 -10.23
C PRO A 122 21.48 -7.95 -9.71
N ASP A 123 21.83 -8.13 -8.43
CA ASP A 123 22.98 -7.48 -7.79
C ASP A 123 24.26 -8.33 -7.82
N GLY A 124 24.23 -9.49 -8.48
CA GLY A 124 25.27 -10.51 -8.42
C GLY A 124 25.21 -11.38 -7.16
N LYS A 125 26.08 -12.40 -7.10
CA LYS A 125 26.08 -13.46 -6.06
C LYS A 125 27.17 -13.31 -5.00
N VAL A 126 28.14 -12.42 -5.23
CA VAL A 126 29.28 -12.22 -4.34
C VAL A 126 28.88 -11.34 -3.16
N LEU A 127 29.05 -11.84 -1.94
CA LEU A 127 28.86 -11.13 -0.69
C LEU A 127 30.22 -10.70 -0.13
N ASP A 128 30.55 -9.43 -0.34
CA ASP A 128 31.78 -8.83 0.17
C ASP A 128 31.60 -8.33 1.61
N LEU A 129 32.49 -8.76 2.49
CA LEU A 129 32.59 -8.29 3.86
C LEU A 129 33.92 -7.52 3.99
N SER A 130 33.86 -6.20 4.17
CA SER A 130 35.06 -5.42 4.39
C SER A 130 35.66 -5.69 5.78
N SER A 131 36.95 -5.40 5.96
CA SER A 131 37.57 -5.40 7.30
C SER A 131 36.77 -4.48 8.23
N GLU A 132 36.62 -4.90 9.47
CA GLU A 132 35.82 -4.25 10.53
C GLU A 132 34.30 -4.17 10.27
N ALA A 133 33.80 -4.64 9.12
CA ALA A 133 32.37 -4.78 8.91
C ALA A 133 31.85 -6.07 9.54
N GLN A 134 30.64 -5.99 10.11
CA GLN A 134 29.94 -7.13 10.67
C GLN A 134 28.93 -7.74 9.70
N ARG A 135 28.56 -7.00 8.65
CA ARG A 135 27.50 -7.35 7.69
C ARG A 135 27.88 -6.94 6.27
N SER A 136 27.57 -7.79 5.30
CA SER A 136 27.75 -7.48 3.88
C SER A 136 26.69 -6.50 3.40
N ALA A 137 26.90 -5.90 2.23
CA ALA A 137 25.80 -5.27 1.51
C ALA A 137 24.66 -6.28 1.27
N LEU A 138 23.44 -5.77 1.19
CA LEU A 138 22.28 -6.55 0.76
C LEU A 138 22.45 -6.94 -0.71
N LYS A 139 22.06 -8.18 -1.02
CA LYS A 139 21.86 -8.67 -2.38
C LYS A 139 20.41 -9.12 -2.52
N ARG A 140 19.89 -9.05 -3.74
CA ARG A 140 18.55 -9.53 -4.07
C ARG A 140 18.58 -10.83 -4.85
N VAL A 141 17.58 -11.65 -4.59
CA VAL A 141 17.13 -12.72 -5.47
C VAL A 141 15.73 -12.37 -5.96
N LYS A 142 15.53 -12.46 -7.27
CA LYS A 142 14.23 -12.28 -7.92
C LYS A 142 13.69 -13.65 -8.29
N PHE A 143 12.44 -13.91 -7.96
CA PHE A 143 11.72 -15.14 -8.30
C PHE A 143 10.66 -14.85 -9.34
N THR A 144 10.53 -15.72 -10.34
CA THR A 144 9.50 -15.65 -11.38
C THR A 144 8.86 -17.01 -11.60
N ALA A 145 7.58 -17.03 -11.97
CA ALA A 145 6.85 -18.28 -12.26
C ALA A 145 6.69 -18.54 -13.78
N ALA A 146 7.54 -17.91 -14.59
CA ALA A 146 7.53 -18.11 -16.03
C ALA A 146 7.78 -19.59 -16.37
N GLY A 147 6.81 -20.25 -17.00
CA GLY A 147 6.90 -21.66 -17.37
C GLY A 147 6.76 -22.65 -16.20
N LEU A 148 6.44 -22.19 -14.99
CA LEU A 148 6.12 -23.05 -13.86
C LEU A 148 4.63 -23.36 -13.80
N ALA A 149 4.30 -24.59 -13.43
CA ALA A 149 2.96 -24.97 -13.05
C ALA A 149 2.68 -24.56 -11.60
N ALA A 150 1.41 -24.46 -11.23
CA ALA A 150 1.04 -24.35 -9.81
C ALA A 150 1.60 -25.53 -9.01
N GLY A 151 2.15 -25.25 -7.83
CA GLY A 151 2.81 -26.25 -6.99
C GLY A 151 3.83 -25.66 -6.02
N GLU A 152 4.51 -26.54 -5.28
CA GLU A 152 5.50 -26.18 -4.26
C GLU A 152 6.92 -26.46 -4.74
N TYR A 153 7.76 -25.43 -4.67
CA TYR A 153 9.16 -25.48 -5.06
C TYR A 153 10.07 -25.02 -3.90
N VAL A 154 11.36 -25.37 -3.95
CA VAL A 154 12.36 -24.92 -2.97
C VAL A 154 13.61 -24.43 -3.66
N LEU A 155 14.17 -23.32 -3.17
CA LEU A 155 15.51 -22.84 -3.53
C LEU A 155 16.42 -22.85 -2.28
N PRO A 156 17.30 -23.84 -2.13
CA PRO A 156 18.33 -23.86 -1.08
C PRO A 156 19.52 -22.98 -1.48
N LEU A 157 19.59 -21.77 -0.94
CA LEU A 157 20.66 -20.80 -1.19
C LEU A 157 21.71 -20.89 -0.08
N THR A 158 22.97 -21.11 -0.44
CA THR A 158 24.06 -21.24 0.54
C THR A 158 25.31 -20.46 0.16
N VAL A 159 26.13 -20.17 1.18
CA VAL A 159 27.53 -19.70 1.04
C VAL A 159 28.52 -20.68 1.67
N ALA A 160 28.05 -21.87 2.05
CA ALA A 160 28.91 -22.94 2.54
C ALA A 160 29.81 -23.49 1.42
N GLY A 161 30.93 -24.10 1.80
CA GLY A 161 31.77 -24.81 0.85
C GLY A 161 31.08 -26.10 0.38
N GLN A 162 31.28 -26.50 -0.87
CA GLN A 162 30.63 -27.68 -1.46
C GLN A 162 30.86 -28.97 -0.64
N ASP A 163 32.05 -29.13 -0.05
CA ASP A 163 32.40 -30.32 0.76
C ASP A 163 32.12 -30.13 2.27
N ALA A 164 31.54 -29.00 2.68
CA ALA A 164 31.34 -28.62 4.08
C ALA A 164 30.01 -27.87 4.27
N PRO A 165 28.86 -28.56 4.14
CA PRO A 165 27.55 -27.94 4.31
C PRO A 165 27.40 -27.35 5.71
N ASP A 166 26.77 -26.18 5.79
CA ASP A 166 26.57 -25.44 7.03
C ASP A 166 25.16 -24.84 7.06
N ALA A 167 24.34 -25.35 7.97
CA ALA A 167 22.96 -24.92 8.13
C ALA A 167 22.85 -23.45 8.57
N ASN A 168 23.87 -22.84 9.18
CA ASN A 168 23.88 -21.41 9.51
C ASN A 168 24.18 -20.53 8.30
N LYS A 169 24.75 -21.10 7.25
CA LYS A 169 25.12 -20.42 6.00
C LYS A 169 24.15 -20.69 4.86
N THR A 170 23.00 -21.29 5.17
CA THR A 170 22.00 -21.72 4.18
C THR A 170 20.63 -21.12 4.52
N LEU A 171 19.95 -20.61 3.49
CA LEU A 171 18.56 -20.18 3.52
C LEU A 171 17.75 -21.08 2.57
N TYR A 172 16.54 -21.43 2.97
CA TYR A 172 15.59 -22.15 2.14
C TYR A 172 14.46 -21.19 1.74
N TYR A 173 14.30 -20.96 0.45
CA TYR A 173 13.12 -20.26 -0.05
C TYR A 173 12.05 -21.28 -0.43
N ASN A 174 10.94 -21.33 0.28
CA ASN A 174 9.78 -22.12 -0.09
C ASN A 174 8.97 -21.29 -1.09
N VAL A 175 8.93 -21.73 -2.35
CA VAL A 175 8.26 -21.02 -3.44
C VAL A 175 6.96 -21.72 -3.78
N SER A 176 5.86 -21.17 -3.29
CA SER A 176 4.50 -21.62 -3.62
C SER A 176 4.01 -20.90 -4.87
N VAL A 177 3.65 -21.63 -5.90
CA VAL A 177 3.07 -21.09 -7.13
C VAL A 177 1.57 -21.37 -7.12
N ARG A 178 0.75 -20.32 -7.01
CA ARG A 178 -0.72 -20.42 -7.13
C ARG A 178 -1.17 -20.28 -8.58
N GLN A 179 -2.35 -20.78 -8.88
CA GLN A 179 -3.03 -20.45 -10.15
C GLN A 179 -3.37 -18.95 -10.21
N PRO A 180 -3.44 -18.36 -11.41
CA PRO A 180 -4.00 -17.02 -11.62
C PRO A 180 -5.36 -16.86 -10.99
N TYR A 181 -5.62 -15.67 -10.46
CA TYR A 181 -6.94 -15.32 -9.97
C TYR A 181 -7.88 -15.20 -11.16
N THR A 182 -9.05 -15.81 -11.04
CA THR A 182 -10.16 -15.67 -11.99
C THR A 182 -11.42 -15.37 -11.21
N ASP A 183 -12.16 -14.35 -11.63
CA ASP A 183 -13.46 -14.01 -11.06
C ASP A 183 -14.60 -14.35 -12.04
N GLU A 184 -15.80 -14.54 -11.50
CA GLU A 184 -17.05 -14.62 -12.24
C GLU A 184 -17.40 -13.30 -12.92
N TYR A 185 -17.15 -12.17 -12.26
CA TYR A 185 -17.42 -10.84 -12.81
C TYR A 185 -16.16 -10.31 -13.49
N ALA A 186 -16.27 -9.92 -14.76
CA ALA A 186 -15.18 -9.22 -15.43
C ALA A 186 -15.02 -7.81 -14.83
N LEU A 187 -13.84 -7.21 -14.97
CA LEU A 187 -13.68 -5.79 -14.69
C LEU A 187 -14.32 -4.98 -15.82
N HIS A 188 -15.16 -4.02 -15.46
CA HIS A 188 -15.76 -3.06 -16.38
C HIS A 188 -14.67 -2.27 -17.11
N ASP A 189 -14.77 -2.15 -18.43
CA ASP A 189 -13.73 -1.57 -19.28
C ASP A 189 -13.62 -0.03 -19.18
N GLY A 190 -14.56 0.60 -18.48
CA GLY A 190 -14.57 2.05 -18.25
C GLY A 190 -15.19 2.87 -19.38
N HIS A 191 -15.84 2.24 -20.37
CA HIS A 191 -16.34 2.96 -21.55
C HIS A 191 -17.41 4.01 -21.23
N ASP A 192 -18.28 3.76 -20.25
CA ASP A 192 -19.32 4.69 -19.80
C ASP A 192 -19.01 5.36 -18.45
N LEU A 193 -18.36 4.66 -17.53
CA LEU A 193 -17.82 5.17 -16.25
C LEU A 193 -16.48 4.51 -15.95
N PHE A 194 -15.43 5.32 -15.80
CA PHE A 194 -14.06 4.88 -15.47
C PHE A 194 -13.78 5.15 -13.99
N PHE A 195 -13.69 4.09 -13.19
CA PHE A 195 -13.68 4.16 -11.73
C PHE A 195 -12.26 4.30 -11.17
N VAL A 196 -12.06 5.31 -10.34
CA VAL A 196 -10.85 5.51 -9.53
C VAL A 196 -11.21 5.41 -8.06
N PHE A 197 -10.58 4.47 -7.37
CA PHE A 197 -10.84 4.20 -5.96
C PHE A 197 -9.63 4.46 -5.10
N TYR A 198 -9.87 4.75 -3.82
CA TYR A 198 -8.87 4.76 -2.78
C TYR A 198 -9.16 3.65 -1.78
N ILE A 199 -8.12 3.02 -1.24
CA ILE A 199 -8.27 2.03 -0.16
C ILE A 199 -7.29 2.37 0.95
N ASN A 200 -7.82 2.66 2.13
CA ASN A 200 -7.03 2.83 3.33
C ASN A 200 -6.61 1.48 3.92
N THR A 201 -5.35 1.11 3.70
CA THR A 201 -4.72 -0.12 4.18
C THR A 201 -4.60 -0.19 5.69
N ASN A 202 -4.76 0.93 6.41
CA ASN A 202 -4.79 0.89 7.87
C ASN A 202 -6.06 0.20 8.38
N ASP A 203 -7.12 0.17 7.56
CA ASP A 203 -8.45 -0.34 7.92
C ASP A 203 -8.84 -1.57 7.09
N PHE A 204 -8.54 -1.56 5.79
CA PHE A 204 -9.05 -2.55 4.83
C PHE A 204 -7.96 -3.19 3.99
N GLN A 205 -8.19 -4.44 3.59
CA GLN A 205 -7.35 -5.11 2.60
C GLN A 205 -7.72 -4.70 1.16
N PRO A 206 -6.75 -4.58 0.23
CA PRO A 206 -7.01 -4.13 -1.14
C PRO A 206 -8.01 -4.96 -1.95
N LEU A 207 -8.14 -6.25 -1.64
CA LEU A 207 -9.08 -7.17 -2.30
C LEU A 207 -10.55 -6.75 -2.17
N LEU A 208 -10.85 -5.82 -1.25
CA LEU A 208 -12.15 -5.14 -1.15
C LEU A 208 -12.68 -4.69 -2.52
N ALA A 209 -11.82 -4.14 -3.38
CA ALA A 209 -12.24 -3.64 -4.69
C ALA A 209 -12.82 -4.72 -5.61
N GLN A 210 -12.47 -6.00 -5.45
CA GLN A 210 -13.01 -7.08 -6.29
C GLN A 210 -14.50 -7.34 -6.04
N ASP A 211 -14.96 -7.01 -4.84
CA ASP A 211 -16.35 -7.20 -4.44
C ASP A 211 -17.22 -5.96 -4.68
N TYR A 212 -16.65 -4.91 -5.30
CA TYR A 212 -17.43 -3.78 -5.78
C TYR A 212 -18.06 -4.12 -7.13
N ILE A 213 -19.25 -4.73 -7.08
CA ILE A 213 -19.99 -5.17 -8.26
C ILE A 213 -21.11 -4.16 -8.57
N MET A 214 -21.15 -3.71 -9.82
CA MET A 214 -22.13 -2.73 -10.30
C MET A 214 -22.99 -3.31 -11.40
N ARG A 215 -24.28 -2.96 -11.37
CA ARG A 215 -25.23 -3.32 -12.41
C ARG A 215 -25.85 -2.08 -13.04
N LYS A 216 -25.60 -1.86 -14.34
CA LYS A 216 -26.33 -0.88 -15.15
C LYS A 216 -27.55 -1.54 -15.79
N LYS A 217 -28.74 -1.04 -15.46
CA LYS A 217 -30.03 -1.61 -15.90
C LYS A 217 -31.00 -0.53 -16.33
N LEU A 218 -31.84 -0.83 -17.31
CA LEU A 218 -32.93 0.07 -17.70
C LEU A 218 -33.84 0.35 -16.50
N ALA A 219 -34.03 1.62 -16.15
CA ALA A 219 -34.72 1.99 -14.91
C ALA A 219 -36.14 1.42 -14.82
N ARG A 220 -36.83 1.32 -15.95
CA ARG A 220 -38.10 0.59 -16.08
C ARG A 220 -37.99 -0.55 -17.08
N GLY A 221 -37.69 -1.74 -16.58
CA GLY A 221 -37.64 -2.96 -17.38
C GLY A 221 -36.78 -4.03 -16.73
N THR A 222 -36.36 -5.02 -17.51
CA THR A 222 -35.46 -6.10 -17.08
C THR A 222 -34.13 -6.12 -17.85
N THR A 223 -33.97 -5.28 -18.88
CA THR A 223 -32.75 -5.19 -19.67
C THR A 223 -31.58 -4.70 -18.84
N VAL A 224 -30.52 -5.49 -18.80
CA VAL A 224 -29.23 -5.17 -18.18
C VAL A 224 -28.27 -4.80 -19.28
N ALA A 225 -27.63 -3.63 -19.18
CA ALA A 225 -26.59 -3.22 -20.11
C ALA A 225 -25.30 -3.98 -19.81
N TRP A 226 -24.91 -4.00 -18.54
CA TRP A 226 -23.76 -4.74 -18.04
C TRP A 226 -23.88 -4.98 -16.52
N TYR A 227 -23.12 -5.94 -16.01
CA TYR A 227 -23.11 -6.35 -14.62
C TYR A 227 -21.74 -6.95 -14.28
N ASP A 228 -20.87 -6.10 -13.77
CA ASP A 228 -19.42 -6.32 -13.75
C ASP A 228 -18.82 -5.73 -12.47
N ALA A 229 -17.61 -6.16 -12.15
CA ALA A 229 -16.82 -5.52 -11.11
C ALA A 229 -16.31 -4.15 -11.59
N VAL A 230 -16.11 -3.22 -10.67
CA VAL A 230 -15.60 -1.87 -10.98
C VAL A 230 -14.34 -1.54 -10.18
N GLY A 231 -13.58 -0.55 -10.65
CA GLY A 231 -12.31 -0.14 -10.04
C GLY A 231 -11.14 -0.25 -11.01
N ASN A 232 -11.10 0.66 -11.99
CA ASN A 232 -10.08 0.65 -13.04
C ASN A 232 -8.71 1.07 -12.52
N ILE A 233 -8.66 2.06 -11.62
CA ILE A 233 -7.46 2.46 -10.87
C ILE A 233 -7.75 2.35 -9.38
N ILE A 234 -6.91 1.62 -8.65
CA ILE A 234 -6.99 1.44 -7.20
C ILE A 234 -5.76 2.09 -6.56
N ASN A 235 -5.98 3.18 -5.82
CA ASN A 235 -4.95 3.91 -5.10
C ASN A 235 -4.87 3.44 -3.64
N LEU A 236 -3.81 2.71 -3.30
CA LEU A 236 -3.56 2.24 -1.95
C LEU A 236 -2.95 3.35 -1.10
N ARG A 237 -3.54 3.64 0.05
CA ARG A 237 -3.07 4.62 1.04
C ARG A 237 -3.03 3.94 2.42
N THR A 238 -2.30 4.41 3.41
CA THR A 238 -1.54 5.67 3.45
C THR A 238 -0.06 5.43 3.14
N VAL A 239 0.52 6.23 2.26
CA VAL A 239 1.97 6.34 2.05
C VAL A 239 2.33 7.82 2.17
N MET A 240 3.36 8.15 2.94
CA MET A 240 3.66 9.54 3.27
C MET A 240 5.05 9.97 2.77
N LEU A 241 5.14 11.20 2.29
CA LEU A 241 6.39 11.95 2.27
C LEU A 241 6.63 12.47 3.69
N ASP A 242 7.65 11.90 4.32
CA ASP A 242 8.06 12.22 5.68
C ASP A 242 9.41 12.95 5.73
N TYR A 243 9.76 13.46 6.91
CA TYR A 243 11.00 14.21 7.14
C TYR A 243 11.80 13.64 8.31
N ASP A 244 13.07 13.34 8.04
CA ASP A 244 14.08 13.06 9.07
C ASP A 244 14.83 14.33 9.43
N ALA A 245 14.49 14.90 10.59
CA ALA A 245 15.10 16.12 11.10
C ALA A 245 16.58 15.98 11.46
N ALA A 246 17.08 14.76 11.74
CA ALA A 246 18.48 14.56 12.09
C ALA A 246 19.40 14.72 10.87
N THR A 247 18.92 14.32 9.69
CA THR A 247 19.68 14.32 8.43
C THR A 247 19.20 15.36 7.43
N GLY A 248 18.02 15.95 7.63
CA GLY A 248 17.38 16.85 6.67
C GLY A 248 16.76 16.12 5.47
N ARG A 249 16.60 14.79 5.54
CA ARG A 249 16.22 13.95 4.40
C ARG A 249 14.70 13.82 4.24
N ALA A 250 14.24 13.84 2.99
CA ALA A 250 12.87 13.47 2.63
C ALA A 250 12.76 11.94 2.53
N LEU A 251 11.78 11.35 3.22
CA LEU A 251 11.64 9.90 3.31
C LEU A 251 10.30 9.44 2.76
N LEU A 252 10.30 8.39 1.93
CA LEU A 252 9.08 7.67 1.60
C LEU A 252 8.75 6.73 2.76
N ASN A 253 7.73 7.10 3.52
CA ASN A 253 7.26 6.33 4.66
C ASN A 253 6.01 5.53 4.27
N LEU A 254 6.17 4.21 4.17
CA LEU A 254 5.08 3.28 3.87
C LEU A 254 4.17 3.06 5.10
N GLY A 255 4.67 3.20 6.33
CA GLY A 255 4.01 2.67 7.51
C GLY A 255 3.98 1.13 7.54
N ASN A 256 3.52 0.54 8.64
CA ASN A 256 3.52 -0.91 8.83
C ASN A 256 2.48 -1.61 7.94
N ASP A 257 1.29 -1.04 7.82
CA ASP A 257 0.18 -1.65 7.09
C ASP A 257 0.47 -1.73 5.58
N MET A 258 0.90 -0.64 4.96
CA MET A 258 1.28 -0.67 3.53
C MET A 258 2.50 -1.58 3.30
N ARG A 259 3.48 -1.56 4.21
CA ARG A 259 4.65 -2.46 4.13
C ARG A 259 4.18 -3.92 4.08
N TYR A 260 3.26 -4.30 4.96
CA TYR A 260 2.69 -5.64 4.97
C TYR A 260 1.99 -5.98 3.65
N VAL A 261 1.13 -5.08 3.15
CA VAL A 261 0.43 -5.26 1.86
C VAL A 261 1.42 -5.47 0.71
N LEU A 262 2.47 -4.66 0.65
CA LEU A 262 3.51 -4.72 -0.40
C LEU A 262 4.36 -6.00 -0.28
N ASP A 263 4.81 -6.35 0.93
CA ASP A 263 5.59 -7.58 1.17
C ASP A 263 4.78 -8.85 0.81
N HIS A 264 3.44 -8.75 0.85
CA HIS A 264 2.48 -9.78 0.44
C HIS A 264 1.72 -9.42 -0.85
N ALA A 265 2.35 -8.69 -1.77
CA ALA A 265 1.71 -8.22 -3.01
C ALA A 265 1.04 -9.35 -3.83
N VAL A 266 1.56 -10.58 -3.78
CA VAL A 266 0.95 -11.72 -4.51
C VAL A 266 -0.42 -12.14 -3.96
N LYS A 267 -0.66 -11.89 -2.66
CA LYS A 267 -1.96 -12.08 -2.03
C LYS A 267 -2.88 -10.88 -2.25
N TYR A 268 -2.40 -9.66 -1.98
CA TYR A 268 -3.29 -8.50 -1.89
C TYR A 268 -3.36 -7.63 -3.15
N ILE A 269 -2.35 -7.66 -4.02
CA ILE A 269 -2.25 -6.77 -5.19
C ILE A 269 -2.42 -7.54 -6.49
N ARG A 270 -1.72 -8.66 -6.66
CA ARG A 270 -1.74 -9.43 -7.92
C ARG A 270 -3.13 -9.87 -8.35
N PRO A 271 -4.05 -10.28 -7.45
CA PRO A 271 -5.42 -10.62 -7.88
C PRO A 271 -6.15 -9.44 -8.55
N LEU A 272 -5.94 -8.20 -8.08
CA LEU A 272 -6.51 -7.00 -8.70
C LEU A 272 -5.90 -6.76 -10.09
N GLN A 273 -4.58 -6.90 -10.21
CA GLN A 273 -3.88 -6.73 -11.48
C GLN A 273 -4.25 -7.80 -12.51
N GLU A 274 -4.39 -9.05 -12.07
CA GLU A 274 -4.83 -10.20 -12.88
C GLU A 274 -6.29 -10.03 -13.35
N HIS A 275 -7.13 -9.38 -12.54
CA HIS A 275 -8.50 -9.01 -12.89
C HIS A 275 -8.59 -7.82 -13.86
N GLY A 276 -7.51 -7.04 -13.99
CA GLY A 276 -7.35 -5.95 -14.97
C GLY A 276 -7.17 -4.56 -14.35
N SER A 277 -7.36 -4.41 -13.04
CA SER A 277 -7.23 -3.13 -12.34
C SER A 277 -5.76 -2.66 -12.32
N LYS A 278 -5.56 -1.36 -12.37
CA LYS A 278 -4.24 -0.75 -12.12
C LYS A 278 -4.11 -0.40 -10.66
N VAL A 279 -3.13 -0.98 -9.97
CA VAL A 279 -2.91 -0.75 -8.54
C VAL A 279 -1.75 0.21 -8.34
N CYS A 280 -2.03 1.38 -7.78
CA CYS A 280 -1.07 2.44 -7.51
C CYS A 280 -0.92 2.69 -6.01
N ILE A 281 0.19 3.30 -5.58
CA ILE A 281 0.33 3.83 -4.22
C ILE A 281 0.04 5.32 -4.20
N SER A 282 -0.77 5.78 -3.25
CA SER A 282 -1.08 7.21 -3.07
C SER A 282 -0.15 7.81 -2.02
N ILE A 283 0.64 8.80 -2.44
CA ILE A 283 1.60 9.51 -1.60
C ILE A 283 0.98 10.84 -1.14
N GLU A 284 1.02 11.09 0.17
CA GLU A 284 0.51 12.30 0.82
C GLU A 284 1.54 12.89 1.81
N GLY A 285 1.26 14.04 2.42
CA GLY A 285 2.16 14.67 3.40
C GLY A 285 2.06 14.07 4.80
N SER A 286 3.17 14.04 5.55
CA SER A 286 3.22 13.47 6.92
C SER A 286 2.84 14.43 8.05
N GLY A 287 2.47 15.67 7.73
CA GLY A 287 2.17 16.72 8.71
C GLY A 287 3.40 17.33 9.35
N LYS A 288 4.63 17.01 8.92
CA LYS A 288 5.87 17.56 9.52
C LYS A 288 6.35 18.87 8.91
N GLY A 289 5.67 19.40 7.90
CA GLY A 289 5.96 20.68 7.25
C GLY A 289 6.88 20.61 6.04
N LEU A 290 7.41 19.43 5.72
CA LEU A 290 7.98 19.12 4.41
C LEU A 290 6.90 18.44 3.56
N GLY A 291 6.78 18.81 2.29
CA GLY A 291 5.81 18.30 1.33
C GLY A 291 6.24 18.60 -0.10
N PHE A 292 5.39 18.29 -1.09
CA PHE A 292 5.77 18.38 -2.50
C PHE A 292 6.12 19.80 -2.97
N CYS A 293 5.61 20.84 -2.31
CA CYS A 293 5.85 22.24 -2.66
C CYS A 293 7.08 22.88 -2.02
N ASN A 294 7.90 22.15 -1.26
CA ASN A 294 9.06 22.75 -0.58
C ASN A 294 10.30 21.85 -0.46
N LEU A 295 10.42 20.83 -1.31
CA LEU A 295 11.63 20.00 -1.43
C LEU A 295 12.75 20.75 -2.14
N THR A 296 14.00 20.49 -1.72
CA THR A 296 15.21 20.86 -2.48
C THR A 296 15.43 19.90 -3.66
N ASP A 297 16.28 20.28 -4.61
CA ASP A 297 16.59 19.44 -5.78
C ASP A 297 17.26 18.12 -5.35
N GLU A 298 18.11 18.14 -4.32
CA GLU A 298 18.73 16.93 -3.75
C GLU A 298 17.70 16.02 -3.08
N GLN A 299 16.74 16.59 -2.35
CA GLN A 299 15.65 15.84 -1.72
C GLN A 299 14.75 15.20 -2.79
N ILE A 300 14.47 15.91 -3.90
CA ILE A 300 13.71 15.34 -5.02
C ILE A 300 14.42 14.13 -5.61
N VAL A 301 15.72 14.24 -5.92
CA VAL A 301 16.49 13.13 -6.51
C VAL A 301 16.47 11.90 -5.61
N ASP A 302 16.72 12.08 -4.32
CA ASP A 302 16.72 10.98 -3.35
C ASP A 302 15.32 10.38 -3.14
N PHE A 303 14.28 11.22 -3.00
CA PHE A 303 12.91 10.75 -2.81
C PHE A 303 12.39 9.99 -4.03
N VAL A 304 12.70 10.46 -5.25
CA VAL A 304 12.36 9.77 -6.51
C VAL A 304 13.00 8.39 -6.57
N ALA A 305 14.25 8.25 -6.12
CA ALA A 305 14.92 6.95 -6.06
C ALA A 305 14.24 5.99 -5.08
N GLN A 306 13.75 6.49 -3.93
CA GLN A 306 12.98 5.70 -2.97
C GLN A 306 11.65 5.24 -3.59
N VAL A 307 10.89 6.12 -4.25
CA VAL A 307 9.63 5.79 -4.93
C VAL A 307 9.85 4.76 -6.03
N LYS A 308 10.86 4.97 -6.89
CA LYS A 308 11.22 4.01 -7.94
C LYS A 308 11.53 2.63 -7.36
N THR A 309 12.30 2.57 -6.27
CA THR A 309 12.64 1.31 -5.61
C THR A 309 11.37 0.56 -5.18
N VAL A 310 10.42 1.24 -4.54
CA VAL A 310 9.15 0.62 -4.13
C VAL A 310 8.32 0.16 -5.36
N VAL A 311 8.19 1.00 -6.38
CA VAL A 311 7.41 0.66 -7.58
C VAL A 311 7.98 -0.57 -8.30
N GLU A 312 9.31 -0.64 -8.43
CA GLU A 312 10.00 -1.75 -9.07
C GLU A 312 10.04 -3.00 -8.17
N GLU A 313 10.31 -2.88 -6.87
CA GLU A 313 10.43 -4.03 -5.95
C GLU A 313 9.11 -4.79 -5.81
N PHE A 314 7.99 -4.07 -5.75
CA PHE A 314 6.68 -4.67 -5.52
C PHE A 314 5.81 -4.79 -6.77
N GLY A 315 6.27 -4.24 -7.91
CA GLY A 315 5.58 -4.38 -9.19
C GLY A 315 4.19 -3.75 -9.20
N VAL A 316 3.99 -2.62 -8.51
CA VAL A 316 2.76 -1.82 -8.64
C VAL A 316 2.70 -1.11 -10.00
N ASP A 317 1.51 -0.71 -10.42
CA ASP A 317 1.26 -0.13 -11.74
C ASP A 317 1.60 1.36 -11.81
N GLY A 318 1.75 2.03 -10.68
CA GLY A 318 2.08 3.46 -10.65
C GLY A 318 1.94 4.12 -9.30
N ILE A 319 1.85 5.45 -9.31
CA ILE A 319 1.68 6.28 -8.12
C ILE A 319 0.64 7.38 -8.35
N ASN A 320 -0.02 7.77 -7.26
CA ASN A 320 -0.85 8.98 -7.17
C ASN A 320 -0.21 9.97 -6.20
N LEU A 321 -0.17 11.25 -6.56
CA LEU A 321 0.31 12.32 -5.69
C LEU A 321 -0.86 13.17 -5.21
N TRP A 322 -1.08 13.20 -3.90
CA TRP A 322 -2.13 14.00 -3.27
C TRP A 322 -1.50 14.87 -2.18
N ASP A 323 -1.24 16.15 -2.50
CA ASP A 323 -0.62 17.07 -1.56
C ASP A 323 -1.62 17.58 -0.52
N ARG A 324 -2.00 16.69 0.39
CA ARG A 324 -2.75 17.01 1.59
C ARG A 324 -1.91 16.71 2.81
N SER A 325 -2.25 17.37 3.91
CA SER A 325 -1.68 17.07 5.23
C SER A 325 -0.17 17.27 5.35
N ALA A 326 0.52 17.98 4.45
CA ALA A 326 1.96 18.27 4.59
C ALA A 326 2.26 19.13 5.84
N GLY A 327 1.36 20.03 6.21
CA GLY A 327 1.51 20.91 7.37
C GLY A 327 2.55 22.01 7.15
N TYR A 328 2.58 22.61 5.95
CA TYR A 328 3.50 23.66 5.55
C TYR A 328 3.56 24.84 6.55
N GLY A 329 4.70 25.56 6.55
CA GLY A 329 4.88 26.76 7.38
C GLY A 329 5.37 26.50 8.81
N LYS A 330 5.71 25.24 9.16
CA LYS A 330 6.32 24.92 10.44
C LYS A 330 7.72 25.52 10.59
N GLU A 331 8.08 25.88 11.81
CA GLU A 331 9.39 26.46 12.13
C GLU A 331 10.53 25.52 11.70
N GLY A 332 11.52 26.07 11.00
CA GLY A 332 12.67 25.32 10.47
C GLY A 332 12.44 24.64 9.12
N MET A 333 11.23 24.69 8.56
CA MET A 333 10.94 24.12 7.23
C MET A 333 11.09 25.17 6.11
N PRO A 334 11.46 24.76 4.88
CA PRO A 334 11.46 25.65 3.74
C PRO A 334 10.04 26.17 3.45
N ALA A 335 9.95 27.42 2.98
CA ALA A 335 8.68 27.96 2.51
C ALA A 335 8.21 27.23 1.25
N MET A 336 6.88 27.18 1.06
CA MET A 336 6.30 26.71 -0.19
C MET A 336 6.83 27.52 -1.36
N ASN A 337 7.01 26.84 -2.49
CA ASN A 337 7.30 27.42 -3.78
C ASN A 337 6.57 26.67 -4.88
N THR A 338 6.38 27.33 -6.01
CA THR A 338 5.57 26.85 -7.13
C THR A 338 6.34 25.91 -8.06
N ALA A 339 7.66 25.76 -7.88
CA ALA A 339 8.51 24.97 -8.78
C ALA A 339 8.84 23.57 -8.24
N SER A 340 8.84 23.36 -6.92
CA SER A 340 9.24 22.10 -6.29
C SER A 340 8.35 20.93 -6.72
N TYR A 341 7.03 21.09 -6.69
CA TYR A 341 6.09 20.03 -7.04
C TYR A 341 6.14 19.67 -8.54
N PRO A 342 6.16 20.63 -9.50
CA PRO A 342 6.41 20.34 -10.91
C PRO A 342 7.75 19.63 -11.18
N LYS A 343 8.83 20.03 -10.48
CA LYS A 343 10.14 19.35 -10.57
C LYS A 343 10.05 17.91 -10.08
N LEU A 344 9.38 17.66 -8.96
CA LEU A 344 9.14 16.32 -8.43
C LEU A 344 8.38 15.46 -9.44
N ILE A 345 7.26 15.94 -9.98
CA ILE A 345 6.44 15.23 -10.97
C ILE A 345 7.29 14.85 -12.20
N LYS A 346 8.03 15.83 -12.74
CA LYS A 346 8.91 15.59 -13.88
C LYS A 346 9.96 14.51 -13.58
N ALA A 347 10.64 14.61 -12.43
CA ALA A 347 11.67 13.65 -12.04
C ALA A 347 11.10 12.24 -11.81
N LEU A 348 9.89 12.13 -11.22
CA LEU A 348 9.18 10.86 -11.07
C LEU A 348 8.86 10.24 -12.44
N ARG A 349 8.33 11.02 -13.39
CA ARG A 349 8.06 10.53 -14.75
C ARG A 349 9.33 10.03 -15.44
N GLU A 350 10.41 10.80 -15.38
CA GLU A 350 11.70 10.42 -15.97
C GLU A 350 12.27 9.13 -15.34
N ALA A 351 12.06 8.93 -14.03
CA ALA A 351 12.57 7.76 -13.31
C ALA A 351 11.73 6.49 -13.51
N LEU A 352 10.40 6.63 -13.55
CA LEU A 352 9.43 5.53 -13.67
C LEU A 352 9.11 5.14 -15.13
N GLY A 353 9.40 6.02 -16.09
CA GLY A 353 9.12 5.79 -17.50
C GLY A 353 7.64 5.98 -17.88
N GLY A 354 7.30 5.69 -19.13
CA GLY A 354 5.95 5.87 -19.68
C GLY A 354 5.00 4.69 -19.44
N GLU A 355 5.49 3.57 -18.89
CA GLU A 355 4.68 2.36 -18.64
C GLU A 355 3.95 2.40 -17.30
N LYS A 356 4.46 3.18 -16.34
CA LYS A 356 3.86 3.35 -15.01
C LYS A 356 2.91 4.52 -14.99
N LEU A 357 1.78 4.37 -14.31
CA LEU A 357 0.86 5.47 -14.06
C LEU A 357 1.49 6.49 -13.12
N LEU A 358 1.34 7.77 -13.47
CA LEU A 358 1.63 8.91 -12.60
C LEU A 358 0.42 9.83 -12.64
N THR A 359 -0.33 9.85 -11.55
CA THR A 359 -1.57 10.64 -11.43
C THR A 359 -1.44 11.70 -10.34
N VAL A 360 -2.23 12.77 -10.46
CA VAL A 360 -2.24 13.88 -9.51
C VAL A 360 -3.66 14.14 -9.02
N THR A 361 -3.80 14.23 -7.71
CA THR A 361 -5.02 14.74 -7.08
C THR A 361 -4.91 16.26 -6.94
N VAL A 362 -5.83 16.98 -7.56
CA VAL A 362 -5.89 18.44 -7.63
C VAL A 362 -6.60 18.97 -6.40
N TYR A 363 -5.82 19.63 -5.55
CA TYR A 363 -6.25 20.01 -4.22
C TYR A 363 -5.55 21.30 -3.78
N GLU A 364 -6.34 22.26 -3.29
CA GLU A 364 -5.91 23.50 -2.62
C GLU A 364 -4.79 24.29 -3.33
N GLU A 365 -4.03 25.07 -2.53
CA GLU A 365 -2.90 25.90 -2.97
C GLU A 365 -1.80 25.12 -3.72
N PRO A 366 -1.40 23.89 -3.32
CA PRO A 366 -0.29 23.17 -3.97
C PRO A 366 -0.40 22.99 -5.48
N THR A 367 -1.62 22.88 -6.00
CA THR A 367 -1.89 22.65 -7.43
C THR A 367 -2.37 23.90 -8.18
N SER A 368 -2.63 24.99 -7.46
CA SER A 368 -3.23 26.23 -7.97
C SER A 368 -2.44 26.95 -9.09
N THR A 369 -1.16 26.63 -9.24
CA THR A 369 -0.26 27.26 -10.23
C THR A 369 0.08 26.37 -11.42
N PHE A 370 -0.46 25.15 -11.51
CA PHE A 370 -0.13 24.19 -12.57
C PHE A 370 -0.57 24.62 -13.99
N TRP A 371 -1.41 25.64 -14.09
CA TRP A 371 -1.81 26.28 -15.34
C TRP A 371 -0.76 27.27 -15.87
N ASP A 372 0.14 27.77 -15.02
CA ASP A 372 1.12 28.81 -15.34
C ASP A 372 2.53 28.21 -15.44
N THR A 373 2.93 27.87 -16.67
CA THR A 373 4.25 27.29 -16.97
C THR A 373 5.41 28.19 -16.51
N GLN A 374 5.24 29.51 -16.41
CA GLN A 374 6.27 30.40 -15.90
C GLN A 374 6.43 30.23 -14.39
N ALA A 375 5.33 30.17 -13.65
CA ALA A 375 5.33 29.95 -12.20
C ALA A 375 5.88 28.56 -11.83
N THR A 376 5.65 27.54 -12.66
CA THR A 376 6.14 26.17 -12.45
C THR A 376 7.59 25.94 -12.91
N GLY A 377 8.36 27.01 -13.11
CA GLY A 377 9.78 26.91 -13.48
C GLY A 377 10.01 26.40 -14.90
N GLY A 378 9.07 26.65 -15.82
CA GLY A 378 9.13 26.20 -17.21
C GLY A 378 8.58 24.79 -17.45
N ILE A 379 7.97 24.16 -16.44
CA ILE A 379 7.46 22.78 -16.51
C ILE A 379 5.94 22.81 -16.72
N ALA A 380 5.49 22.40 -17.90
CA ALA A 380 4.07 22.11 -18.11
C ALA A 380 3.75 20.73 -17.51
N VAL A 381 3.07 20.72 -16.36
CA VAL A 381 2.82 19.50 -15.58
C VAL A 381 2.07 18.43 -16.39
N GLY A 382 1.14 18.84 -17.26
CA GLY A 382 0.36 17.94 -18.12
C GLY A 382 1.19 17.08 -19.08
N ASP A 383 2.44 17.46 -19.38
CA ASP A 383 3.34 16.66 -20.21
C ASP A 383 3.87 15.41 -19.47
N TYR A 384 3.77 15.37 -18.14
CA TYR A 384 4.42 14.36 -17.30
C TYR A 384 3.44 13.46 -16.55
N ILE A 385 2.13 13.76 -16.56
CA ILE A 385 1.12 12.99 -15.81
C ILE A 385 0.14 12.31 -16.77
N ASP A 386 -0.38 11.15 -16.36
CA ASP A 386 -1.39 10.42 -17.14
C ASP A 386 -2.78 11.00 -16.93
N TYR A 387 -3.16 11.20 -15.67
CA TYR A 387 -4.47 11.69 -15.29
C TYR A 387 -4.36 12.65 -14.10
N ALA A 388 -5.33 13.54 -13.99
CA ALA A 388 -5.57 14.31 -12.78
C ALA A 388 -7.05 14.24 -12.39
N TRP A 389 -7.38 14.46 -11.13
CA TRP A 389 -8.77 14.54 -10.68
C TRP A 389 -8.92 15.40 -9.43
N SER A 390 -10.12 15.88 -9.17
CA SER A 390 -10.46 16.64 -7.96
C SER A 390 -10.11 15.87 -6.67
N GLY A 391 -9.53 16.58 -5.70
CA GLY A 391 -9.29 16.06 -4.35
C GLY A 391 -10.35 16.45 -3.32
N TYR A 392 -11.40 17.18 -3.72
CA TYR A 392 -12.42 17.68 -2.80
C TYR A 392 -13.52 16.63 -2.59
N ASN A 393 -13.50 15.97 -1.44
CA ASN A 393 -14.39 14.85 -1.13
C ASN A 393 -14.82 14.78 0.35
N SER A 394 -14.97 15.93 1.02
CA SER A 394 -15.37 15.96 2.43
C SER A 394 -16.80 15.42 2.65
N GLU A 395 -16.97 14.54 3.66
CA GLU A 395 -18.29 14.06 4.11
C GLU A 395 -19.20 15.17 4.67
N SER A 396 -18.63 16.31 5.04
CA SER A 396 -19.37 17.47 5.55
C SER A 396 -19.86 18.42 4.46
N GLU A 397 -19.55 18.13 3.20
CA GLU A 397 -19.87 18.98 2.05
C GLU A 397 -20.66 18.18 1.01
N VAL A 398 -21.45 18.87 0.19
CA VAL A 398 -22.02 18.26 -1.03
C VAL A 398 -20.91 17.90 -2.02
N PRO A 399 -21.14 17.01 -3.01
CA PRO A 399 -20.11 16.69 -3.99
C PRO A 399 -19.62 17.94 -4.71
N GLN A 400 -18.31 18.14 -4.74
CA GLN A 400 -17.69 19.34 -5.32
C GLN A 400 -17.38 19.12 -6.79
N LEU A 401 -18.14 19.77 -7.67
CA LEU A 401 -17.88 19.77 -9.11
C LEU A 401 -16.78 20.78 -9.46
N LEU A 402 -15.56 20.29 -9.61
CA LEU A 402 -14.39 21.08 -9.98
C LEU A 402 -14.20 21.06 -11.51
N ASP A 403 -14.95 21.90 -12.23
CA ASP A 403 -14.78 22.08 -13.68
C ASP A 403 -13.96 23.34 -13.99
N PRO A 404 -12.66 23.22 -14.31
CA PRO A 404 -11.81 24.37 -14.55
C PRO A 404 -12.06 25.06 -15.91
N TRP A 405 -12.87 24.47 -16.81
CA TRP A 405 -13.18 25.05 -18.12
C TRP A 405 -14.44 25.90 -18.14
N HIS A 406 -15.33 25.69 -17.18
CA HIS A 406 -16.60 26.42 -17.08
C HIS A 406 -16.82 27.02 -15.67
N PRO A 407 -15.84 27.79 -15.12
CA PRO A 407 -15.93 28.34 -13.76
C PRO A 407 -17.05 29.38 -13.60
N GLU A 408 -17.67 29.82 -14.68
CA GLU A 408 -18.80 30.75 -14.67
C GLU A 408 -20.15 30.09 -14.34
N LEU A 409 -20.24 28.75 -14.39
CA LEU A 409 -21.47 28.03 -14.09
C LEU A 409 -21.77 28.11 -12.58
N ALA A 410 -23.01 28.46 -12.24
CA ALA A 410 -23.40 28.75 -10.85
C ALA A 410 -23.32 27.57 -9.89
N TYR A 411 -23.28 26.33 -10.41
CA TYR A 411 -23.18 25.10 -9.63
C TYR A 411 -21.76 24.51 -9.63
N VAL A 412 -20.79 25.13 -10.32
CA VAL A 412 -19.38 24.74 -10.20
C VAL A 412 -18.86 25.21 -8.85
N SER A 413 -18.09 24.34 -8.21
CA SER A 413 -17.58 24.51 -6.85
C SER A 413 -16.85 25.85 -6.66
N ASP A 414 -16.98 26.43 -5.46
CA ASP A 414 -16.23 27.63 -5.05
C ASP A 414 -14.72 27.40 -4.98
N TYR A 415 -14.28 26.14 -4.84
CA TYR A 415 -12.88 25.80 -5.06
C TYR A 415 -12.51 26.06 -6.51
N THR A 416 -11.61 27.01 -6.73
CA THR A 416 -11.20 27.43 -8.06
C THR A 416 -9.85 26.83 -8.45
N GLN A 417 -9.82 26.16 -9.59
CA GLN A 417 -8.62 25.68 -10.26
C GLN A 417 -8.71 26.07 -11.73
N LYS A 418 -7.56 26.29 -12.37
CA LYS A 418 -7.48 26.52 -13.82
C LYS A 418 -7.00 25.26 -14.54
N PRO A 419 -7.25 25.13 -15.85
CA PRO A 419 -6.78 23.97 -16.60
C PRO A 419 -5.26 23.81 -16.49
N ILE A 420 -4.82 22.61 -16.09
CA ILE A 420 -3.38 22.30 -15.97
C ILE A 420 -2.72 22.45 -17.34
N ALA A 421 -1.57 23.12 -17.39
CA ALA A 421 -0.85 23.35 -18.63
C ALA A 421 -0.54 22.02 -19.34
N ASN A 422 -0.94 21.93 -20.61
CA ASN A 422 -0.81 20.76 -21.49
C ASN A 422 -1.57 19.48 -21.09
N LEU A 423 -2.43 19.50 -20.06
CA LEU A 423 -3.27 18.34 -19.75
C LEU A 423 -4.56 18.40 -20.59
N PRO A 424 -4.86 17.40 -21.44
CA PRO A 424 -6.14 17.33 -22.15
C PRO A 424 -7.30 17.19 -21.16
N LYS A 425 -8.43 17.84 -21.44
CA LYS A 425 -9.61 17.79 -20.56
C LYS A 425 -10.16 16.37 -20.39
N GLU A 426 -9.96 15.52 -21.39
CA GLU A 426 -10.36 14.12 -21.38
C GLU A 426 -9.61 13.29 -20.32
N ARG A 427 -8.54 13.83 -19.73
CA ARG A 427 -7.73 13.19 -18.67
C ARG A 427 -7.90 13.84 -17.29
N TYR A 428 -8.90 14.69 -17.12
CA TYR A 428 -9.18 15.41 -15.87
C TYR A 428 -10.54 15.01 -15.26
N GLY A 429 -10.55 14.26 -14.17
CA GLY A 429 -11.78 13.91 -13.45
C GLY A 429 -12.30 15.08 -12.61
N CYS A 430 -13.45 15.65 -12.97
CA CYS A 430 -13.98 16.86 -12.33
C CYS A 430 -14.59 16.64 -10.94
N ILE A 431 -14.88 15.40 -10.55
CA ILE A 431 -15.60 15.11 -9.30
C ILE A 431 -14.98 13.93 -8.56
N ASN A 432 -14.89 14.09 -7.24
CA ASN A 432 -14.52 13.04 -6.30
C ASN A 432 -15.62 12.95 -5.25
N PHE A 433 -16.40 11.89 -5.29
CA PHE A 433 -17.57 11.74 -4.45
C PHE A 433 -17.16 11.33 -3.03
N PRO A 434 -17.59 12.08 -2.00
CA PRO A 434 -17.49 11.61 -0.62
C PRO A 434 -18.25 10.30 -0.44
N ILE A 435 -17.79 9.46 0.49
CA ILE A 435 -18.61 8.36 1.00
C ILE A 435 -19.38 8.86 2.22
N TYR A 436 -20.66 9.12 2.06
CA TYR A 436 -21.49 9.65 3.13
C TYR A 436 -21.96 8.57 4.09
N SER A 437 -22.12 8.97 5.35
CA SER A 437 -22.77 8.19 6.41
C SER A 437 -24.18 8.72 6.69
N THR A 438 -24.95 7.99 7.51
CA THR A 438 -26.25 8.41 8.01
C THR A 438 -26.19 9.67 8.88
N THR A 439 -25.01 10.19 9.20
CA THR A 439 -24.85 11.46 9.91
C THR A 439 -24.85 12.68 8.98
N SER A 440 -24.74 12.49 7.65
CA SER A 440 -24.78 13.56 6.66
C SER A 440 -26.20 14.03 6.29
N VAL A 441 -27.19 13.78 7.16
CA VAL A 441 -28.61 14.09 6.92
C VAL A 441 -28.84 15.59 6.67
N ASP A 442 -28.08 16.45 7.34
CA ASP A 442 -28.23 17.90 7.26
C ASP A 442 -27.98 18.46 5.86
N ILE A 443 -27.21 17.76 5.02
CA ILE A 443 -26.90 18.16 3.63
C ILE A 443 -27.57 17.26 2.59
N SER A 444 -28.40 16.29 3.01
CA SER A 444 -29.00 15.29 2.10
C SER A 444 -29.81 15.89 0.95
N THR A 445 -30.58 16.95 1.22
CA THR A 445 -31.36 17.65 0.18
C THR A 445 -30.46 18.38 -0.82
N ASP A 446 -29.36 18.96 -0.34
CA ASP A 446 -28.40 19.67 -1.19
C ASP A 446 -27.59 18.67 -2.03
N ILE A 447 -27.26 17.49 -1.48
CA ILE A 447 -26.67 16.38 -2.24
C ILE A 447 -27.63 15.95 -3.36
N GLU A 448 -28.93 15.80 -3.06
CA GLU A 448 -29.92 15.45 -4.09
C GLU A 448 -30.04 16.53 -5.18
N GLN A 449 -29.91 17.81 -4.83
CA GLN A 449 -29.86 18.93 -5.78
C GLN A 449 -28.62 18.83 -6.69
N VAL A 450 -27.44 18.50 -6.16
CA VAL A 450 -26.25 18.27 -6.99
C VAL A 450 -26.47 17.10 -7.96
N LEU A 451 -26.90 15.93 -7.44
CA LEU A 451 -27.01 14.71 -8.24
C LEU A 451 -28.15 14.73 -9.26
N ASN A 452 -29.29 15.34 -8.90
CA ASN A 452 -30.52 15.32 -9.71
C ASN A 452 -30.92 16.71 -10.23
N GLY A 453 -30.08 17.71 -10.07
CA GLY A 453 -30.26 19.06 -10.63
C GLY A 453 -29.03 19.46 -11.41
N ASP A 454 -27.94 19.73 -10.70
CA ASP A 454 -26.74 20.34 -11.29
C ASP A 454 -26.05 19.39 -12.29
N LEU A 455 -25.88 18.12 -11.92
CA LEU A 455 -25.31 17.11 -12.81
C LEU A 455 -26.23 16.76 -13.99
N LEU A 456 -27.54 17.01 -13.92
CA LEU A 456 -28.43 16.79 -15.06
C LEU A 456 -28.19 17.79 -16.19
N ASP A 457 -27.76 19.01 -15.85
CA ASP A 457 -27.31 19.98 -16.85
C ASP A 457 -25.86 19.71 -17.24
N TRP A 458 -24.98 19.43 -16.28
CA TRP A 458 -23.55 19.34 -16.55
C TRP A 458 -23.14 18.13 -17.38
N VAL A 459 -23.67 16.95 -17.06
CA VAL A 459 -23.27 15.68 -17.70
C VAL A 459 -23.50 15.65 -19.21
N PRO A 460 -24.65 16.06 -19.76
CA PRO A 460 -24.85 16.06 -21.21
C PRO A 460 -24.15 17.22 -21.94
N ASN A 461 -23.84 18.32 -21.25
CA ASN A 461 -23.41 19.56 -21.91
C ASN A 461 -21.91 19.86 -21.77
N TYR A 462 -21.29 19.50 -20.64
CA TYR A 462 -19.95 19.98 -20.28
C TYR A 462 -18.97 18.86 -19.86
N LYS A 463 -19.47 17.71 -19.40
CA LYS A 463 -18.63 16.60 -18.90
C LYS A 463 -17.53 16.21 -19.89
N PRO A 464 -16.23 16.31 -19.51
CA PRO A 464 -15.13 16.12 -20.45
C PRO A 464 -14.71 14.65 -20.63
N ASN A 465 -15.06 13.77 -19.70
CA ASN A 465 -14.70 12.34 -19.71
C ASN A 465 -15.59 11.54 -18.75
N ASN A 466 -15.32 10.24 -18.63
CA ASN A 466 -16.08 9.31 -17.79
C ASN A 466 -15.39 8.98 -16.45
N ILE A 467 -14.31 9.69 -16.08
CA ILE A 467 -13.60 9.45 -14.82
C ILE A 467 -14.50 9.83 -13.66
N ILE A 468 -14.75 8.86 -12.78
CA ILE A 468 -15.46 9.02 -11.53
C ILE A 468 -14.56 8.56 -10.39
N VAL A 469 -14.37 9.43 -9.41
CA VAL A 469 -13.52 9.17 -8.24
C VAL A 469 -14.40 9.09 -7.01
N PHE A 470 -14.04 8.22 -6.08
CA PHE A 470 -14.66 8.13 -4.76
C PHE A 470 -13.59 8.28 -3.68
N ASP A 471 -13.98 8.75 -2.51
CA ASP A 471 -13.17 8.62 -1.30
C ASP A 471 -12.88 7.15 -0.94
N ASP A 472 -12.14 6.93 0.14
CA ASP A 472 -11.75 5.60 0.60
C ASP A 472 -12.91 4.61 0.61
N LEU A 473 -12.77 3.50 -0.12
CA LEU A 473 -13.79 2.47 -0.19
C LEU A 473 -14.14 1.92 1.19
N HIS A 474 -15.44 1.61 1.36
CA HIS A 474 -15.98 1.01 2.55
C HIS A 474 -16.34 -0.46 2.34
N THR A 475 -16.28 -1.28 3.38
CA THR A 475 -16.81 -2.66 3.36
C THR A 475 -18.12 -2.73 4.13
N ASN A 476 -18.86 -3.85 4.01
CA ASN A 476 -20.04 -4.06 4.86
C ASN A 476 -19.64 -4.12 6.34
N LEU A 477 -20.03 -3.10 7.12
CA LEU A 477 -19.77 -2.94 8.55
C LEU A 477 -21.05 -2.54 9.28
N GLN A 478 -21.12 -2.89 10.56
CA GLN A 478 -22.18 -2.42 11.45
C GLN A 478 -21.78 -1.06 12.03
N ASP A 479 -21.85 -0.02 11.21
CA ASP A 479 -21.51 1.36 11.56
C ASP A 479 -22.53 2.35 10.96
N ASN A 480 -22.23 3.65 11.05
CA ASN A 480 -23.09 4.72 10.54
C ASN A 480 -23.16 4.80 9.01
N TYR A 481 -22.49 3.93 8.26
CA TYR A 481 -22.59 3.91 6.80
C TYR A 481 -23.63 2.91 6.31
N GLU A 482 -23.97 1.89 7.12
CA GLU A 482 -24.82 0.76 6.76
C GLU A 482 -26.12 1.20 6.04
N ALA A 483 -26.39 0.58 4.89
CA ALA A 483 -27.54 0.84 4.00
C ALA A 483 -27.64 2.27 3.39
N TYR A 484 -26.69 3.14 3.67
CA TYR A 484 -26.65 4.49 3.12
C TYR A 484 -25.59 4.63 2.02
N TRP A 485 -24.37 4.15 2.29
CA TRP A 485 -23.24 4.32 1.38
C TRP A 485 -23.44 3.60 0.03
N ASP A 486 -24.05 2.41 0.03
CA ASP A 486 -24.32 1.60 -1.15
C ASP A 486 -25.31 2.27 -2.10
N THR A 487 -26.40 2.81 -1.54
CA THR A 487 -27.41 3.57 -2.27
C THR A 487 -26.82 4.86 -2.84
N MET A 488 -26.04 5.58 -2.03
CA MET A 488 -25.36 6.80 -2.47
C MET A 488 -24.36 6.53 -3.59
N PHE A 489 -23.55 5.48 -3.48
CA PHE A 489 -22.61 5.07 -4.52
C PHE A 489 -23.32 4.84 -5.87
N ALA A 490 -24.42 4.09 -5.87
CA ALA A 490 -25.21 3.83 -7.06
C ALA A 490 -25.89 5.11 -7.63
N ASN A 491 -26.33 6.02 -6.76
CA ASN A 491 -26.90 7.30 -7.17
C ASN A 491 -25.85 8.21 -7.84
N CYS A 492 -24.63 8.28 -7.30
CA CYS A 492 -23.53 9.02 -7.90
C CYS A 492 -23.19 8.46 -9.31
N CYS A 493 -23.11 7.13 -9.44
CA CYS A 493 -22.91 6.49 -10.75
C CYS A 493 -24.03 6.81 -11.73
N THR A 494 -25.29 6.76 -11.27
CA THR A 494 -26.45 7.11 -12.08
C THR A 494 -26.39 8.56 -12.54
N ALA A 495 -26.03 9.50 -11.66
CA ALA A 495 -25.94 10.91 -12.01
C ALA A 495 -24.88 11.19 -13.09
N MET A 496 -23.75 10.46 -13.05
CA MET A 496 -22.62 10.66 -13.97
C MET A 496 -22.79 10.00 -15.35
N ASP A 497 -23.73 9.08 -15.51
CA ASP A 497 -24.02 8.44 -16.80
C ASP A 497 -24.88 9.36 -17.69
N SER A 498 -24.45 9.62 -18.93
CA SER A 498 -25.21 10.44 -19.88
C SER A 498 -26.48 9.74 -20.37
N GLU A 499 -26.59 8.43 -20.20
CA GLU A 499 -27.76 7.63 -20.55
C GLU A 499 -28.71 7.40 -19.35
N ASN A 500 -28.55 8.15 -18.26
CA ASN A 500 -29.31 7.91 -17.05
C ASN A 500 -30.82 8.22 -17.19
N ARG A 501 -31.61 7.66 -16.28
CA ARG A 501 -33.08 7.80 -16.22
C ARG A 501 -33.59 9.22 -15.99
N ASN A 502 -32.77 10.09 -15.42
CA ASN A 502 -33.15 11.48 -15.14
C ASN A 502 -33.00 12.34 -16.40
N ILE A 503 -32.03 12.02 -17.27
CA ILE A 503 -31.80 12.67 -18.57
C ILE A 503 -32.75 12.10 -19.65
N LEU A 504 -32.77 10.78 -19.82
CA LEU A 504 -33.52 10.12 -20.91
C LEU A 504 -34.95 9.71 -20.53
N GLY A 505 -35.34 9.92 -19.27
CA GLY A 505 -36.60 9.47 -18.70
C GLY A 505 -36.63 7.98 -18.36
N SER A 506 -37.51 7.59 -17.43
CA SER A 506 -37.53 6.25 -16.82
C SER A 506 -37.75 5.07 -17.77
N ARG A 507 -38.28 5.29 -18.97
CA ARG A 507 -38.52 4.23 -19.97
C ARG A 507 -37.30 3.91 -20.83
N ASN A 508 -36.41 4.87 -21.02
CA ASN A 508 -35.29 4.77 -21.96
C ASN A 508 -33.93 4.88 -21.26
N GLY A 509 -33.86 5.56 -20.11
CA GLY A 509 -32.62 5.73 -19.37
C GLY A 509 -32.34 4.63 -18.36
N TYR A 510 -31.06 4.54 -18.00
CA TYR A 510 -30.51 3.53 -17.09
C TYR A 510 -30.46 4.02 -15.64
N SER A 511 -30.41 3.06 -14.73
CA SER A 511 -30.11 3.25 -13.32
C SER A 511 -29.05 2.23 -12.91
N TYR A 512 -28.24 2.61 -11.94
CA TYR A 512 -27.23 1.74 -11.38
C TYR A 512 -27.73 1.11 -10.09
N LEU A 513 -27.26 -0.10 -9.82
CA LEU A 513 -27.41 -0.80 -8.55
C LEU A 513 -26.03 -1.28 -8.12
N PHE A 514 -25.67 -0.97 -6.89
CA PHE A 514 -24.49 -1.55 -6.26
C PHE A 514 -24.89 -2.88 -5.60
N ASP A 515 -24.25 -3.96 -6.03
CA ASP A 515 -24.48 -5.27 -5.46
C ASP A 515 -23.47 -5.53 -4.33
N ASN A 516 -23.93 -5.33 -3.11
CA ASN A 516 -23.14 -5.54 -1.89
C ASN A 516 -23.18 -6.99 -1.38
N TYR A 517 -23.79 -7.94 -2.11
CA TYR A 517 -23.94 -9.33 -1.66
C TYR A 517 -22.58 -9.95 -1.30
N ARG A 518 -21.56 -9.78 -2.16
CA ARG A 518 -20.23 -10.35 -1.91
C ARG A 518 -19.51 -9.70 -0.73
N LEU A 519 -19.71 -8.40 -0.51
CA LEU A 519 -19.18 -7.67 0.64
C LEU A 519 -19.77 -8.18 1.97
N GLY A 520 -21.03 -8.61 1.94
CA GLY A 520 -21.76 -9.11 3.10
C GLY A 520 -21.71 -10.63 3.30
N THR A 521 -20.99 -11.38 2.47
CA THR A 521 -21.02 -12.85 2.47
C THR A 521 -19.67 -13.45 2.88
N LEU A 522 -19.68 -14.28 3.93
CA LEU A 522 -18.51 -14.93 4.52
C LEU A 522 -18.68 -16.46 4.50
N PRO A 523 -17.60 -17.24 4.32
CA PRO A 523 -17.66 -18.68 4.52
C PRO A 523 -17.68 -19.00 6.04
N ASN A 524 -18.56 -19.90 6.46
CA ASN A 524 -18.55 -20.46 7.81
C ASN A 524 -17.54 -21.63 7.93
N GLU A 525 -17.37 -22.19 9.13
CA GLU A 525 -16.47 -23.34 9.37
C GLU A 525 -16.81 -24.58 8.53
N ALA A 526 -18.07 -24.71 8.09
CA ALA A 526 -18.55 -25.78 7.23
C ALA A 526 -18.44 -25.46 5.72
N GLY A 527 -17.91 -24.29 5.36
CA GLY A 527 -17.80 -23.81 3.98
C GLY A 527 -19.11 -23.30 3.37
N GLU A 528 -20.16 -23.11 4.17
CA GLU A 528 -21.41 -22.50 3.74
C GLU A 528 -21.33 -20.97 3.80
N TRP A 529 -21.98 -20.31 2.85
CA TRP A 529 -22.04 -18.85 2.79
C TRP A 529 -23.05 -18.30 3.79
N ILE A 530 -22.58 -17.51 4.75
CA ILE A 530 -23.40 -16.81 5.74
C ILE A 530 -23.27 -15.29 5.56
N GLY A 531 -24.34 -14.56 5.91
CA GLY A 531 -24.28 -13.11 6.00
C GLY A 531 -23.37 -12.67 7.16
N GLY A 532 -22.57 -11.62 6.95
CA GLY A 532 -21.66 -11.10 7.97
C GLY A 532 -21.07 -9.74 7.65
N TYR A 533 -20.27 -9.25 8.60
CA TYR A 533 -19.62 -7.95 8.55
C TYR A 533 -18.09 -8.10 8.56
N GLY A 534 -17.39 -7.13 7.99
CA GLY A 534 -15.94 -7.00 8.13
C GLY A 534 -15.10 -7.96 7.31
N LYS A 535 -15.65 -8.56 6.24
CA LYS A 535 -14.94 -9.46 5.31
C LYS A 535 -13.58 -8.92 4.88
N TRP A 536 -13.54 -7.63 4.56
CA TRP A 536 -12.37 -6.97 4.00
C TRP A 536 -11.65 -6.05 4.98
N LYS A 537 -11.88 -6.19 6.29
CA LYS A 537 -10.96 -5.61 7.28
C LYS A 537 -9.57 -6.19 7.08
N LYS A 538 -8.54 -5.42 7.41
CA LYS A 538 -7.18 -5.94 7.41
C LYS A 538 -7.07 -7.19 8.29
N ASP A 539 -6.33 -8.18 7.81
CA ASP A 539 -6.09 -9.46 8.48
C ASP A 539 -4.66 -9.57 9.04
N TRP A 540 -4.00 -8.43 9.23
CA TRP A 540 -2.66 -8.29 9.83
C TRP A 540 -2.66 -7.30 11.01
N GLN A 541 -1.58 -7.36 11.81
CA GLN A 541 -1.40 -6.56 13.04
C GLN A 541 -0.55 -5.33 12.84
#